data_AF-A0A534RBW8-F1
#
_entry.id   AF-A0A534RBW8-F1
#
_cell.length_a   1.000
_cell.length_b   1.000
_cell.length_c   1.000
_cell.angle_alpha   90.00
_cell.angle_beta   90.00
_cell.angle_gamma   90.00
#
_symmetry.space_group_name_H-M   'P 1'
#
loop_
_entity.id
_entity.type
_entity.pdbx_description
1 polymer ?
#
loop_
_entity_poly.entity_id
_entity_poly.type
_entity_poly.pdbx_seq_one_letter_code
_entity_poly.pdbx_strand_id
1 'polypeptide(L)'
;MTSAATATLQERRAAVVREHMESENRHEFDVTLRTFAHPRYELIATGEVYDGEEAVRGYYAASRAAFPDQRNAVHAIHHADDAIIV
;
A
#
# COMPACT_ATOMS: atom_id res chain seq x y z
N MET A 1 -28.44 21.77 -8.95
CA MET A 1 -27.22 21.61 -8.12
C MET A 1 -26.92 20.14 -8.03
N THR A 2 -25.90 19.66 -8.73
CA THR A 2 -25.51 18.24 -8.71
C THR A 2 -24.82 17.97 -7.38
N SER A 3 -25.48 17.24 -6.48
CA SER A 3 -24.85 16.76 -5.25
C SER A 3 -23.78 15.75 -5.65
N ALA A 4 -22.51 16.01 -5.31
CA ALA A 4 -21.46 15.02 -5.41
C ALA A 4 -21.81 13.88 -4.44
N ALA A 5 -22.18 12.71 -4.97
CA ALA A 5 -22.42 11.53 -4.16
C ALA A 5 -21.16 11.23 -3.33
N THR A 6 -21.34 11.11 -2.02
CA THR A 6 -20.23 10.79 -1.12
C THR A 6 -19.78 9.36 -1.41
N ALA A 7 -18.49 9.14 -1.63
CA ALA A 7 -17.96 7.81 -1.93
C ALA A 7 -18.30 6.81 -0.82
N THR A 8 -18.70 5.61 -1.21
CA THR A 8 -18.97 4.48 -0.32
C THR A 8 -17.71 4.08 0.46
N LEU A 9 -17.87 3.35 1.57
CA LEU A 9 -16.72 2.86 2.34
C LEU A 9 -15.78 1.99 1.50
N GLN A 10 -16.34 1.13 0.63
CA GLN A 10 -15.57 0.27 -0.26
C GLN A 10 -14.71 1.09 -1.22
N GLU A 11 -15.30 2.09 -1.88
CA GLU A 11 -14.57 2.98 -2.79
C GLU A 11 -13.46 3.75 -2.08
N ARG A 12 -13.72 4.25 -0.86
CA ARG A 12 -12.71 4.95 -0.05
C ARG A 12 -11.54 4.04 0.33
N ARG A 13 -11.80 2.81 0.78
CA ARG A 13 -10.75 1.84 1.12
C ARG A 13 -9.92 1.48 -0.12
N ALA A 14 -10.57 1.23 -1.27
CA ALA A 14 -9.86 0.94 -2.50
C ALA A 14 -9.03 2.13 -3.00
N ALA A 15 -9.48 3.37 -2.80
CA ALA A 15 -8.68 4.55 -3.13
C ALA A 15 -7.39 4.62 -2.32
N VAL A 16 -7.44 4.31 -1.02
CA VAL A 16 -6.23 4.26 -0.16
C VAL A 16 -5.26 3.18 -0.65
N VAL A 17 -5.75 1.98 -0.96
CA VAL A 17 -4.89 0.89 -1.47
C VAL A 17 -4.29 1.21 -2.84
N ARG A 18 -5.04 1.86 -3.74
CA ARG A 18 -4.49 2.30 -5.03
C ARG A 18 -3.38 3.34 -4.83
N GLU A 19 -3.60 4.36 -4.00
CA GLU A 19 -2.57 5.36 -3.70
C GLU A 19 -1.33 4.71 -3.07
N HIS A 20 -1.53 3.75 -2.16
CA HIS A 20 -0.45 2.98 -1.57
C HIS A 20 0.41 2.29 -2.64
N MET A 21 -0.22 1.49 -3.52
CA MET A 21 0.47 0.75 -4.58
C MET A 21 1.15 1.67 -5.61
N GLU A 22 0.48 2.76 -6.00
CA GLU A 22 1.01 3.69 -6.99
C GLU A 22 2.15 4.55 -6.43
N SER A 23 2.04 5.03 -5.19
CA SER A 23 3.13 5.77 -4.54
C SER A 23 4.38 4.92 -4.35
N GLU A 24 4.24 3.62 -4.04
CA GLU A 24 5.37 2.69 -4.01
C GLU A 24 6.06 2.58 -5.38
N ASN A 25 5.28 2.48 -6.47
CA ASN A 25 5.82 2.39 -7.83
C ASN A 25 6.54 3.68 -8.28
N ARG A 26 6.10 4.83 -7.77
CA ARG A 26 6.74 6.14 -7.97
C ARG A 26 7.94 6.38 -7.04
N HIS A 27 8.18 5.46 -6.10
CA HIS A 27 9.16 5.60 -4.99
C HIS A 27 8.88 6.82 -4.09
N GLU A 28 7.62 7.24 -4.00
CA GLU A 28 7.16 8.30 -3.11
C GLU A 28 6.84 7.70 -1.73
N PHE A 29 7.85 7.10 -1.07
CA PHE A 29 7.62 6.29 0.13
C PHE A 29 7.01 7.04 1.31
N ASP A 30 7.24 8.36 1.41
CA ASP A 30 6.55 9.20 2.41
C ASP A 30 5.04 9.26 2.15
N VAL A 31 4.62 9.25 0.87
CA VAL A 31 3.20 9.20 0.50
C VAL A 31 2.63 7.83 0.85
N THR A 32 3.36 6.75 0.52
CA THR A 32 2.98 5.38 0.89
C THR A 32 2.80 5.24 2.40
N LEU A 33 3.74 5.73 3.21
CA LEU A 33 3.68 5.60 4.66
C LEU A 33 2.46 6.28 5.28
N ARG A 34 1.99 7.39 4.70
CA ARG A 34 0.77 8.07 5.15
C ARG A 34 -0.52 7.29 4.90
N THR A 35 -0.49 6.25 4.07
CA THR A 35 -1.67 5.40 3.82
C THR A 35 -1.89 4.39 4.96
N PHE A 36 -0.89 4.16 5.81
CA PHE A 36 -1.01 3.30 6.97
C PHE A 36 -1.59 4.04 8.19
N ALA A 37 -2.37 3.32 8.99
CA ALA A 37 -2.59 3.71 10.39
C ALA A 37 -1.38 3.33 11.27
N HIS A 38 -0.78 2.17 10.98
CA HIS A 38 0.47 1.67 11.57
C HIS A 38 1.23 0.90 10.49
N PRO A 39 2.39 1.37 10.01
CA PRO A 39 3.14 0.70 8.94
C PRO A 39 3.58 -0.69 9.36
N ARG A 40 3.16 -1.71 8.61
CA ARG A 40 3.55 -3.09 8.86
C ARG A 40 3.49 -3.91 7.58
N TYR A 41 4.59 -4.58 7.24
CA TYR A 41 4.62 -5.62 6.21
C TYR A 41 4.91 -6.97 6.83
N GLU A 42 4.20 -7.98 6.34
CA GLU A 42 4.44 -9.39 6.63
C GLU A 42 4.72 -10.12 5.32
N LEU A 43 5.96 -10.56 5.13
CA LEU A 43 6.35 -11.31 3.94
C LEU A 43 6.14 -12.80 4.20
N ILE A 44 4.94 -13.30 3.85
CA ILE A 44 4.50 -14.65 4.21
C ILE A 44 5.46 -15.75 3.74
N ALA A 45 6.08 -15.60 2.57
CA ALA A 45 7.00 -16.60 2.02
C ALA A 45 8.28 -16.77 2.83
N THR A 46 8.79 -15.70 3.45
CA THR A 46 10.04 -15.71 4.24
C THR A 46 9.78 -15.69 5.74
N GLY A 47 8.57 -15.35 6.18
CA GLY A 47 8.21 -15.15 7.58
C GLY A 47 8.74 -13.83 8.18
N GLU A 48 9.32 -12.95 7.36
CA GLU A 48 9.84 -11.66 7.81
C GLU A 48 8.70 -10.68 8.12
N VAL A 49 8.89 -9.91 9.18
CA VAL A 49 7.95 -8.87 9.63
C VAL A 49 8.71 -7.57 9.80
N TYR A 50 8.25 -6.52 9.12
CA TYR A 50 8.74 -5.16 9.29
C TYR A 50 7.65 -4.34 9.97
N ASP A 51 7.85 -4.00 11.23
CA ASP A 51 6.84 -3.41 12.09
C ASP A 51 7.22 -1.99 12.54
N GLY A 52 6.40 -1.01 12.19
CA GLY A 52 6.65 0.40 12.42
C GLY A 52 7.40 1.10 11.27
N GLU A 53 7.34 2.43 11.27
CA GLU A 53 7.83 3.27 10.17
C GLU A 53 9.32 3.02 9.84
N GLU A 54 10.19 2.96 10.86
CA GLU A 54 11.62 2.75 10.66
C GLU A 54 11.91 1.42 9.97
N ALA A 55 11.30 0.34 10.45
CA ALA A 55 11.47 -1.00 9.88
C ALA A 55 10.97 -1.06 8.43
N VAL A 56 9.81 -0.47 8.16
CA VAL A 56 9.23 -0.42 6.81
C VAL A 56 10.09 0.43 5.86
N ARG A 57 10.64 1.56 6.30
CA ARG A 57 11.60 2.35 5.50
C ARG A 57 12.87 1.56 5.21
N GLY A 58 13.39 0.82 6.19
CA GLY A 58 14.52 -0.08 6.01
C GLY A 58 14.24 -1.14 4.94
N TYR A 59 13.05 -1.73 4.96
CA TYR A 59 12.59 -2.66 3.93
C TYR A 59 12.54 -2.02 2.53
N TYR A 60 11.95 -0.82 2.38
CA TYR A 60 11.95 -0.13 1.08
C TYR A 60 13.36 0.14 0.56
N ALA A 61 14.27 0.60 1.42
CA ALA A 61 15.65 0.86 1.03
C ALA A 61 16.37 -0.43 0.60
N ALA A 62 16.25 -1.51 1.37
CA ALA A 62 16.88 -2.80 1.08
C ALA A 62 16.34 -3.42 -0.22
N SER A 63 15.01 -3.46 -0.39
CA SER A 63 14.36 -4.00 -1.58
C SER A 63 14.72 -3.23 -2.85
N ARG A 64 14.74 -1.88 -2.80
CA ARG A 64 15.13 -1.06 -3.97
C ARG A 64 16.63 -1.04 -4.24
N ALA A 65 17.49 -1.34 -3.26
CA ALA A 65 18.90 -1.57 -3.51
C ALA A 65 19.11 -2.86 -4.33
N ALA A 66 18.32 -3.91 -4.06
CA ALA A 66 18.38 -5.17 -4.80
C ALA A 66 17.65 -5.11 -6.16
N PHE A 67 16.49 -4.43 -6.21
CA PHE A 67 15.63 -4.33 -7.38
C PHE A 67 15.21 -2.86 -7.61
N PRO A 68 16.08 -2.03 -8.22
CA PRO A 68 15.85 -0.59 -8.34
C PRO A 68 14.61 -0.19 -9.16
N ASP A 69 14.11 -1.09 -10.02
CA ASP A 69 12.97 -0.90 -10.90
C ASP A 69 11.75 -1.74 -10.51
N GLN A 70 11.74 -2.31 -9.30
CA GLN A 70 10.61 -3.11 -8.80
C GLN A 70 9.30 -2.31 -8.84
N ARG A 71 8.27 -2.90 -9.48
CA ARG A 71 6.94 -2.32 -9.61
C ARG A 71 5.84 -3.36 -9.51
N ASN A 72 4.67 -2.93 -9.03
CA ASN A 72 3.43 -3.69 -8.98
C ASN A 72 2.48 -3.29 -10.12
N ALA A 73 1.81 -4.26 -10.73
CA ALA A 73 0.69 -4.03 -11.63
C ALA A 73 -0.59 -4.60 -10.99
N VAL A 74 -1.58 -3.73 -10.74
CA VAL A 74 -2.84 -4.14 -10.13
C VAL A 74 -3.73 -4.77 -11.20
N HIS A 75 -3.99 -6.07 -11.08
CA HIS A 75 -4.84 -6.81 -12.03
C HIS A 75 -6.29 -6.94 -11.56
N ALA A 76 -6.51 -7.02 -10.25
CA ALA A 76 -7.84 -7.12 -9.64
C ALA A 76 -7.82 -6.46 -8.26
N ILE A 77 -9.00 -6.05 -7.78
CA ILE A 77 -9.20 -5.60 -6.41
C ILE A 77 -10.43 -6.32 -5.88
N HIS A 78 -10.26 -7.07 -4.79
CA HIS A 78 -11.34 -7.77 -4.11
C HIS A 78 -11.58 -7.17 -2.73
N HIS A 79 -12.85 -7.04 -2.37
CA HIS A 79 -13.28 -6.50 -1.09
C HIS A 79 -13.72 -7.63 -0.16
N ALA A 80 -13.21 -7.59 1.06
CA ALA A 80 -13.74 -8.32 2.21
C ALA A 80 -14.25 -7.32 3.25
N ASP A 81 -14.88 -7.82 4.32
CA ASP A 81 -15.47 -6.98 5.37
C ASP A 81 -14.44 -6.02 5.98
N ASP A 82 -13.23 -6.52 6.25
CA ASP A 82 -12.14 -5.76 6.89
C ASP A 82 -10.82 -5.76 6.10
N ALA A 83 -10.82 -6.25 4.85
CA ALA A 83 -9.62 -6.33 4.03
C ALA A 83 -9.87 -5.97 2.56
N ILE A 84 -8.78 -5.60 1.90
CA ILE A 84 -8.69 -5.51 0.45
C ILE A 84 -7.57 -6.43 -0.01
N ILE A 85 -7.86 -7.23 -1.03
CA ILE A 85 -6.89 -8.09 -1.71
C ILE A 85 -6.64 -7.48 -3.09
N VAL A 86 -5.37 -7.25 -3.41
CA VAL A 86 -4.90 -6.51 -4.60
C VAL A 86 -3.78 -7.26 -5.29
#